data_AF-A0A8C4NP94-F1
#
_entry.id   AF-A0A8C4NP94-F1
#
_cell.length_a   1.000
_cell.length_b   1.000
_cell.length_c   1.000
_cell.angle_alpha   90.00
_cell.angle_beta   90.00
_cell.angle_gamma   90.00
#
_symmetry.space_group_name_H-M   'P 1'
#
loop_
_entity.id
_entity.type
_entity.pdbx_description
1 polymer ?
#
loop_
_entity_poly.entity_id
_entity_poly.type
_entity_poly.pdbx_seq_one_letter_code
_entity_poly.pdbx_strand_id
1 'polypeptide(L)'
;MHTLSRPIKVTELENYVQDMERDSNYQYSLQFENLEEVGKDLPCLTGNQPENKCKNRYFNILPYDSNQVKLVAGCTTESNYINASYVKGKSGAKHYIATQGPLPCTQAHFWQMVWEQQVSMIIMLTKCKERLKVKCEPYWPEGKAMEKYADFAVTLLSEIQQSNWIVRSFIISYQDEGEREVRHFQYLAWPDKGTPINSHVSGLVELLKKTRLAAQLTNRPILVHCSAGVGRTGTFIALDQVLSDLESGSDNIDFMALVAELRWYRTGMVQTEEQYAFIHTCTLEMWRQLQQTQNDGQKENSLCSSDETREAVEPSNGTEDANDLSVPTIVIHPASEETQLLATNEQTHVGDNPVLLDDDEGEKELSKCNNSSQAQ
;
A
#
# COMPACT_ATOMS: atom_id res chain seq x y z
N MET A 1 -19.71 -3.25 -22.91
CA MET A 1 -18.39 -2.78 -22.45
C MET A 1 -17.37 -2.63 -23.58
N HIS A 2 -17.20 -3.58 -24.51
CA HIS A 2 -16.22 -3.53 -25.63
C HIS A 2 -16.31 -2.34 -26.63
N THR A 3 -17.11 -1.31 -26.37
CA THR A 3 -17.37 -0.18 -27.29
C THR A 3 -17.15 1.21 -26.67
N LEU A 4 -16.78 1.30 -25.39
CA LEU A 4 -16.62 2.59 -24.69
C LEU A 4 -15.17 3.05 -24.52
N SER A 5 -14.22 2.13 -24.40
CA SER A 5 -12.80 2.46 -24.25
C SER A 5 -12.03 2.28 -25.56
N ARG A 6 -10.95 3.04 -25.71
CA ARG A 6 -9.99 2.91 -26.82
C ARG A 6 -8.59 2.85 -26.22
N PRO A 7 -7.85 1.74 -26.41
CA PRO A 7 -6.44 1.69 -26.08
C PRO A 7 -5.68 2.78 -26.83
N ILE A 8 -4.84 3.52 -26.11
CA ILE A 8 -3.91 4.49 -26.68
C ILE A 8 -2.55 3.84 -26.91
N LYS A 9 -1.80 4.26 -27.92
CA LYS A 9 -0.41 3.86 -28.05
C LYS A 9 0.44 4.56 -27.00
N VAL A 10 1.39 3.85 -26.42
CA VAL A 10 2.36 4.41 -25.47
C VAL A 10 3.18 5.56 -26.10
N THR A 11 3.48 5.48 -27.40
CA THR A 11 4.15 6.55 -28.15
C THR A 11 3.32 7.83 -28.33
N GLU A 12 2.01 7.77 -28.12
CA GLU A 12 1.07 8.90 -28.25
C GLU A 12 0.64 9.44 -26.88
N LEU A 13 1.13 8.83 -25.78
CA LEU A 13 0.73 9.11 -24.39
C LEU A 13 0.88 10.58 -24.00
N GLU A 14 1.96 11.25 -24.41
CA GLU A 14 2.18 12.67 -24.09
C GLU A 14 1.13 13.59 -24.73
N ASN A 15 0.81 13.38 -26.01
CA ASN A 15 -0.24 14.13 -26.69
C ASN A 15 -1.62 13.82 -26.08
N TYR A 16 -1.88 12.55 -25.76
CA TYR A 16 -3.13 12.13 -25.13
C TYR A 16 -3.34 12.78 -23.77
N VAL A 17 -2.32 12.82 -22.90
CA VAL A 17 -2.41 13.50 -21.59
C VAL A 17 -2.66 15.00 -21.76
N GLN A 18 -1.97 15.66 -22.69
CA GLN A 18 -2.21 17.07 -23.00
C GLN A 18 -3.63 17.34 -23.53
N ASP A 19 -4.17 16.44 -24.37
CA ASP A 19 -5.56 16.53 -24.86
C ASP A 19 -6.58 16.32 -23.72
N MET A 20 -6.31 15.39 -22.80
CA MET A 20 -7.18 15.09 -21.65
C MET A 20 -7.23 16.23 -20.61
N GLU A 21 -6.14 16.99 -20.45
CA GLU A 21 -6.03 18.13 -19.53
C GLU A 21 -6.70 19.42 -20.07
N ARG A 22 -7.13 19.45 -21.34
CA ARG A 22 -7.82 20.62 -21.93
C ARG A 22 -9.19 20.88 -21.32
N ASP A 23 -9.68 22.10 -21.55
CA ASP A 23 -11.03 22.56 -21.20
C ASP A 23 -11.40 22.30 -19.73
N SER A 24 -10.42 22.48 -18.84
CA SER A 24 -10.49 22.20 -17.41
C SER A 24 -10.76 20.72 -17.08
N ASN A 25 -9.97 19.81 -17.67
CA ASN A 25 -10.06 18.35 -17.49
C ASN A 25 -11.34 17.69 -18.02
N TYR A 26 -12.09 18.33 -18.92
CA TYR A 26 -13.41 17.86 -19.37
C TYR A 26 -13.44 16.39 -19.86
N GLN A 27 -12.39 15.93 -20.53
CA GLN A 27 -12.29 14.53 -20.98
C GLN A 27 -12.07 13.55 -19.82
N TYR A 28 -11.34 13.93 -18.76
CA TYR A 28 -11.26 13.11 -17.55
C TYR A 28 -12.63 12.97 -16.90
N SER A 29 -13.39 14.07 -16.77
CA SER A 29 -14.75 14.05 -16.20
C SER A 29 -15.67 13.12 -16.99
N LEU A 30 -15.71 13.28 -18.32
CA LEU A 30 -16.53 12.45 -19.22
C LEU A 30 -16.14 10.96 -19.16
N GLN A 31 -14.84 10.63 -19.14
CA GLN A 31 -14.41 9.24 -19.02
C GLN A 31 -14.71 8.65 -17.63
N PHE A 32 -14.60 9.46 -16.57
CA PHE A 32 -14.85 9.00 -15.21
C PHE A 32 -16.33 8.81 -14.90
N GLU A 33 -17.22 9.63 -15.48
CA GLU A 33 -18.68 9.46 -15.44
C GLU A 33 -19.10 8.11 -16.05
N ASN A 34 -18.51 7.71 -17.18
CA ASN A 34 -18.75 6.41 -17.81
C ASN A 34 -18.35 5.20 -16.94
N LEU A 35 -17.53 5.40 -15.90
CA LEU A 35 -17.17 4.35 -14.94
C LEU A 35 -18.16 4.24 -13.77
N GLU A 36 -19.08 5.20 -13.60
CA GLU A 36 -19.88 5.33 -12.38
C GLU A 36 -20.64 4.05 -12.02
N GLU A 37 -21.36 3.44 -12.97
CA GLU A 37 -22.19 2.26 -12.72
C GLU A 37 -21.42 0.93 -12.71
N VAL A 38 -20.11 0.92 -12.99
CA VAL A 38 -19.34 -0.33 -13.13
C VAL A 38 -19.26 -1.07 -11.78
N GLY A 39 -19.82 -2.28 -11.76
CA GLY A 39 -19.82 -3.18 -10.61
C GLY A 39 -20.76 -2.77 -9.46
N LYS A 40 -21.56 -1.70 -9.59
CA LYS A 40 -22.54 -1.31 -8.56
C LYS A 40 -23.65 -2.36 -8.36
N ASP A 41 -23.89 -3.20 -9.36
CA ASP A 41 -24.90 -4.26 -9.42
C ASP A 41 -24.45 -5.59 -8.80
N LEU A 42 -23.17 -5.77 -8.50
CA LEU A 42 -22.64 -7.01 -7.93
C LEU A 42 -23.10 -7.24 -6.47
N PRO A 43 -23.40 -8.51 -6.08
CA PRO A 43 -23.83 -8.83 -4.72
C PRO A 43 -22.78 -8.54 -3.63
N CYS A 44 -23.24 -7.89 -2.54
CA CYS A 44 -22.50 -7.64 -1.30
C CYS A 44 -23.30 -8.13 -0.07
N LEU A 45 -23.96 -9.28 -0.16
CA LEU A 45 -24.88 -9.81 0.84
C LEU A 45 -24.19 -10.05 2.18
N THR A 46 -23.00 -10.66 2.17
CA THR A 46 -22.24 -11.01 3.39
C THR A 46 -21.89 -9.76 4.21
N GLY A 47 -21.40 -8.71 3.54
CA GLY A 47 -21.07 -7.43 4.19
C GLY A 47 -22.28 -6.65 4.71
N ASN A 48 -23.48 -6.94 4.20
CA ASN A 48 -24.74 -6.32 4.63
C ASN A 48 -25.42 -7.02 5.81
N GLN A 49 -24.97 -8.23 6.19
CA GLN A 49 -25.50 -8.97 7.34
C GLN A 49 -25.39 -8.12 8.64
N PRO A 50 -26.43 -8.08 9.51
CA PRO A 50 -26.45 -7.26 10.73
C PRO A 50 -25.18 -7.38 11.59
N GLU A 51 -24.69 -8.61 11.79
CA GLU A 51 -23.49 -8.99 12.54
C GLU A 51 -22.17 -8.52 11.92
N ASN A 52 -22.18 -8.11 10.65
CA ASN A 52 -21.01 -7.63 9.91
C ASN A 52 -21.00 -6.11 9.73
N LYS A 53 -22.12 -5.41 9.95
CA LYS A 53 -22.21 -3.95 9.78
C LYS A 53 -21.21 -3.19 10.64
N CYS A 54 -20.98 -3.62 11.89
CA CYS A 54 -20.00 -2.99 12.80
C CYS A 54 -18.53 -3.22 12.40
N LYS A 55 -18.25 -4.13 11.45
CA LYS A 55 -16.92 -4.42 10.92
C LYS A 55 -16.61 -3.60 9.67
N ASN A 56 -17.56 -2.82 9.15
CA ASN A 56 -17.41 -1.98 7.96
C ASN A 56 -17.13 -0.52 8.36
N ARG A 57 -16.01 0.06 7.92
CA ARG A 57 -15.67 1.47 8.17
C ARG A 57 -16.61 2.43 7.43
N TYR A 58 -17.16 1.99 6.29
CA TYR A 58 -18.17 2.72 5.51
C TYR A 58 -19.25 1.74 5.05
N PHE A 59 -20.52 2.06 5.31
CA PHE A 59 -21.66 1.18 5.00
C PHE A 59 -21.86 0.92 3.50
N ASN A 60 -21.41 1.85 2.65
CA ASN A 60 -21.53 1.80 1.20
C ASN A 60 -20.29 1.25 0.48
N ILE A 61 -19.24 0.86 1.22
CA ILE A 61 -18.02 0.26 0.65
C ILE A 61 -17.87 -1.15 1.22
N LEU A 62 -18.40 -2.13 0.49
CA LEU A 62 -18.45 -3.53 0.88
C LEU A 62 -17.69 -4.38 -0.16
N PRO A 63 -17.10 -5.52 0.24
CA PRO A 63 -16.53 -6.47 -0.72
C PRO A 63 -17.66 -7.23 -1.42
N TYR A 64 -17.47 -7.61 -2.68
CA TYR A 64 -18.41 -8.46 -3.40
C TYR A 64 -18.35 -9.90 -2.87
N ASP A 65 -19.49 -10.59 -2.83
CA ASP A 65 -19.58 -11.96 -2.32
C ASP A 65 -18.72 -12.96 -3.11
N SER A 66 -18.48 -12.66 -4.38
CA SER A 66 -17.75 -13.48 -5.36
C SER A 66 -16.23 -13.56 -5.13
N ASN A 67 -15.64 -12.53 -4.51
CA ASN A 67 -14.19 -12.42 -4.32
C ASN A 67 -13.76 -11.80 -2.97
N GLN A 68 -14.68 -11.67 -2.01
CA GLN A 68 -14.33 -11.32 -0.64
C GLN A 68 -13.31 -12.30 -0.04
N VAL A 69 -12.41 -11.80 0.79
CA VAL A 69 -11.57 -12.66 1.64
C VAL A 69 -12.43 -13.23 2.76
N LYS A 70 -12.35 -14.54 2.99
CA LYS A 70 -13.09 -15.25 4.04
C LYS A 70 -12.09 -15.82 5.04
N LEU A 71 -12.29 -15.49 6.31
CA LEU A 71 -11.46 -15.98 7.42
C LEU A 71 -11.94 -17.35 7.90
N VAL A 72 -11.05 -18.11 8.54
CA VAL A 72 -11.41 -19.35 9.23
C VAL A 72 -12.11 -19.01 10.54
N ALA A 73 -13.43 -19.22 10.61
CA ALA A 73 -14.20 -18.99 11.83
C ALA A 73 -13.74 -19.91 12.97
N GLY A 74 -13.67 -19.37 14.20
CA GLY A 74 -13.26 -20.09 15.41
C GLY A 74 -11.74 -20.22 15.60
N CYS A 75 -10.92 -19.76 14.65
CA CYS A 75 -9.45 -19.75 14.75
C CYS A 75 -8.91 -18.70 15.73
N THR A 76 -9.59 -17.56 15.81
CA THR A 76 -9.25 -16.41 16.68
C THR A 76 -10.46 -15.49 16.87
N THR A 77 -11.33 -15.45 15.85
CA THR A 77 -12.59 -14.71 15.88
C THR A 77 -13.75 -15.64 15.51
N GLU A 78 -14.92 -15.41 16.10
CA GLU A 78 -16.18 -16.12 15.77
C GLU A 78 -16.72 -15.78 14.36
N SER A 79 -15.95 -15.02 13.56
CA SER A 79 -16.39 -14.36 12.33
C SER A 79 -15.53 -14.76 11.14
N ASN A 80 -16.15 -15.33 10.11
CA ASN A 80 -15.48 -15.53 8.82
C ASN A 80 -15.39 -14.25 7.96
N TYR A 81 -15.98 -13.13 8.39
CA TYR A 81 -16.04 -11.90 7.61
C TYR A 81 -14.91 -10.91 7.93
N ILE A 82 -14.30 -10.37 6.88
CA ILE A 82 -13.49 -9.15 6.87
C ILE A 82 -13.80 -8.33 5.61
N ASN A 83 -13.77 -7.00 5.71
CA ASN A 83 -14.02 -6.12 4.56
C ASN A 83 -12.76 -6.00 3.66
N ALA A 84 -12.51 -7.07 2.90
CA ALA A 84 -11.39 -7.19 1.97
C ALA A 84 -11.80 -7.98 0.71
N SER A 85 -11.16 -7.69 -0.42
CA SER A 85 -11.42 -8.33 -1.72
C SER A 85 -10.11 -8.78 -2.37
N TYR A 86 -10.09 -9.97 -2.98
CA TYR A 86 -9.00 -10.38 -3.85
C TYR A 86 -9.07 -9.61 -5.18
N VAL A 87 -7.97 -8.94 -5.55
CA VAL A 87 -7.85 -8.22 -6.83
C VAL A 87 -6.76 -8.90 -7.65
N LYS A 88 -7.05 -9.24 -8.89
CA LYS A 88 -6.10 -9.96 -9.75
C LYS A 88 -4.92 -9.06 -10.13
N GLY A 89 -3.71 -9.63 -10.13
CA GLY A 89 -2.51 -9.02 -10.71
C GLY A 89 -2.35 -9.36 -12.20
N LYS A 90 -1.43 -8.68 -12.89
CA LYS A 90 -1.06 -9.04 -14.26
C LYS A 90 -0.14 -10.25 -14.31
N SER A 91 0.05 -10.80 -15.51
CA SER A 91 0.73 -12.09 -15.72
C SER A 91 2.07 -12.16 -15.01
N GLY A 92 2.28 -13.20 -14.18
CA GLY A 92 3.48 -13.39 -13.37
C GLY A 92 3.40 -12.85 -11.93
N ALA A 93 2.47 -11.95 -11.60
CA ALA A 93 2.25 -11.47 -10.24
C ALA A 93 1.05 -12.16 -9.57
N LYS A 94 1.18 -12.54 -8.28
CA LYS A 94 0.03 -12.97 -7.48
C LYS A 94 -0.95 -11.82 -7.24
N HIS A 95 -2.18 -12.19 -6.90
CA HIS A 95 -3.28 -11.28 -6.56
C HIS A 95 -2.95 -10.38 -5.36
N TYR A 96 -3.48 -9.16 -5.40
CA TYR A 96 -3.51 -8.26 -4.25
C TYR A 96 -4.70 -8.60 -3.34
N ILE A 97 -4.62 -8.15 -2.09
CA ILE A 97 -5.77 -8.05 -1.18
C ILE A 97 -6.05 -6.56 -0.97
N ALA A 98 -7.17 -6.07 -1.51
CA ALA A 98 -7.64 -4.70 -1.29
C ALA A 98 -8.59 -4.67 -0.09
N THR A 99 -8.21 -4.00 1.00
CA THR A 99 -8.95 -3.98 2.27
C THR A 99 -9.17 -2.57 2.80
N GLN A 100 -10.19 -2.37 3.64
CA GLN A 100 -10.31 -1.15 4.44
C GLN A 100 -9.17 -1.04 5.46
N GLY A 101 -8.92 0.18 5.96
CA GLY A 101 -8.07 0.40 7.12
C GLY A 101 -8.75 -0.09 8.41
N PRO A 102 -8.12 -0.96 9.22
CA PRO A 102 -8.73 -1.56 10.40
C PRO A 102 -9.46 -0.57 11.32
N LEU A 103 -10.63 -0.98 11.80
CA LEU A 103 -11.36 -0.47 12.97
C LEU A 103 -10.86 -1.16 14.24
N PRO A 104 -11.10 -0.62 15.46
CA PRO A 104 -10.67 -1.26 16.71
C PRO A 104 -11.20 -2.71 16.85
N CYS A 105 -12.46 -2.94 16.50
CA CYS A 105 -13.09 -4.27 16.50
C CYS A 105 -12.57 -5.24 15.41
N THR A 106 -11.68 -4.80 14.51
CA THR A 106 -11.21 -5.58 13.35
C THR A 106 -9.69 -5.75 13.28
N GLN A 107 -8.91 -5.22 14.23
CA GLN A 107 -7.44 -5.39 14.24
C GLN A 107 -7.04 -6.88 14.30
N ALA A 108 -7.70 -7.68 15.15
CA ALA A 108 -7.48 -9.13 15.21
C ALA A 108 -7.84 -9.84 13.89
N HIS A 109 -9.01 -9.52 13.30
CA HIS A 109 -9.43 -10.05 11.99
C HIS A 109 -8.41 -9.69 10.88
N PHE A 110 -7.80 -8.51 10.94
CA PHE A 110 -6.79 -8.08 9.97
C PHE A 110 -5.49 -8.91 10.09
N TRP A 111 -4.99 -9.15 11.31
CA TRP A 111 -3.81 -10.01 11.49
C TRP A 111 -4.11 -11.49 11.21
N GLN A 112 -5.32 -11.96 11.52
CA GLN A 112 -5.81 -13.26 11.07
C GLN A 112 -5.76 -13.39 9.54
N MET A 113 -6.22 -12.36 8.81
CA MET A 113 -6.11 -12.32 7.35
C MET A 113 -4.65 -12.35 6.87
N VAL A 114 -3.76 -11.57 7.49
CA VAL A 114 -2.33 -11.54 7.14
C VAL A 114 -1.69 -12.91 7.33
N TRP A 115 -2.01 -13.62 8.43
CA TRP A 115 -1.53 -14.97 8.70
C TRP A 115 -2.09 -16.00 7.71
N GLU A 116 -3.42 -16.13 7.61
CA GLU A 116 -4.07 -17.13 6.76
C GLU A 116 -3.69 -16.98 5.28
N GLN A 117 -3.63 -15.74 4.78
CA GLN A 117 -3.31 -15.44 3.39
C GLN A 117 -1.80 -15.38 3.10
N GLN A 118 -0.97 -15.67 4.11
CA GLN A 118 0.50 -15.65 4.04
C GLN A 118 1.06 -14.34 3.47
N VAL A 119 0.48 -13.19 3.86
CA VAL A 119 0.90 -11.88 3.40
C VAL A 119 2.29 -11.56 3.96
N SER A 120 3.27 -11.34 3.07
CA SER A 120 4.62 -10.87 3.42
C SER A 120 4.77 -9.35 3.36
N MET A 121 3.84 -8.65 2.69
CA MET A 121 3.93 -7.21 2.44
C MET A 121 2.58 -6.49 2.60
N ILE A 122 2.59 -5.42 3.38
CA ILE A 122 1.48 -4.50 3.58
C ILE A 122 1.84 -3.11 3.04
N ILE A 123 0.98 -2.55 2.19
CA ILE A 123 1.06 -1.19 1.66
C ILE A 123 -0.07 -0.34 2.26
N MET A 124 0.28 0.55 3.18
CA MET A 124 -0.63 1.48 3.86
C MET A 124 -0.56 2.86 3.21
N LEU A 125 -1.59 3.24 2.46
CA LEU A 125 -1.65 4.49 1.68
C LEU A 125 -2.37 5.61 2.44
N THR A 126 -2.24 5.66 3.77
CA THR A 126 -2.91 6.65 4.61
C THR A 126 -2.16 6.93 5.90
N LYS A 127 -2.33 8.15 6.43
CA LYS A 127 -2.08 8.44 7.84
C LYS A 127 -3.25 7.89 8.67
N CYS A 128 -3.02 7.60 9.95
CA CYS A 128 -4.10 7.15 10.85
C CYS A 128 -5.15 8.26 11.07
N LYS A 129 -4.72 9.52 11.12
CA LYS A 129 -5.57 10.71 11.21
C LYS A 129 -5.21 11.72 10.12
N GLU A 130 -6.24 12.33 9.52
CA GLU A 130 -6.16 13.32 8.44
C GLU A 130 -7.19 14.41 8.72
N ARG A 131 -6.77 15.69 8.84
CA ARG A 131 -7.61 16.83 9.30
C ARG A 131 -8.54 16.46 10.47
N LEU A 132 -7.95 15.92 11.55
CA LEU A 132 -8.61 15.41 12.76
C LEU A 132 -9.53 14.18 12.58
N LYS A 133 -9.85 13.76 11.36
CA LYS A 133 -10.67 12.57 11.10
C LYS A 133 -9.81 11.30 11.13
N VAL A 134 -10.24 10.29 11.87
CA VAL A 134 -9.62 8.97 11.87
C VAL A 134 -9.91 8.28 10.52
N LYS A 135 -8.84 7.85 9.86
CA LYS A 135 -8.87 7.15 8.56
C LYS A 135 -8.56 5.66 8.72
N CYS A 136 -7.70 5.32 9.67
CA CYS A 136 -7.29 3.96 10.00
C CYS A 136 -6.89 3.96 11.47
N GLU A 137 -7.21 2.91 12.23
CA GLU A 137 -6.56 2.73 13.52
C GLU A 137 -5.10 2.29 13.30
N PRO A 138 -4.17 2.65 14.19
CA PRO A 138 -2.91 1.93 14.29
C PRO A 138 -3.22 0.46 14.63
N TYR A 139 -2.60 -0.48 13.93
CA TYR A 139 -2.77 -1.91 14.14
C TYR A 139 -1.44 -2.60 14.42
N TRP A 140 -0.46 -1.84 14.92
CA TRP A 140 0.87 -2.29 15.26
C TRP A 140 1.29 -1.73 16.65
N PRO A 141 2.38 -2.24 17.26
CA PRO A 141 2.80 -1.83 18.59
C PRO A 141 3.35 -0.39 18.62
N GLU A 142 2.48 0.61 18.77
CA GLU A 142 2.90 2.00 18.92
C GLU A 142 3.57 2.23 20.29
N GLY A 143 4.85 2.63 20.28
CA GLY A 143 5.63 2.88 21.49
C GLY A 143 5.96 1.62 22.32
N LYS A 144 5.83 0.43 21.74
CA LYS A 144 6.08 -0.87 22.40
C LYS A 144 6.89 -1.78 21.47
N ALA A 145 7.55 -2.79 22.05
CA ALA A 145 8.19 -3.84 21.26
C ALA A 145 7.16 -4.82 20.65
N MET A 146 6.09 -5.15 21.37
CA MET A 146 5.08 -6.13 20.95
C MET A 146 3.68 -5.74 21.44
N GLU A 147 2.66 -6.09 20.67
CA GLU A 147 1.24 -5.98 21.03
C GLU A 147 0.47 -7.24 20.57
N LYS A 148 -0.55 -7.64 21.34
CA LYS A 148 -1.41 -8.78 21.01
C LYS A 148 -2.75 -8.32 20.42
N TYR A 149 -3.13 -8.94 19.31
CA TYR A 149 -4.41 -8.78 18.65
C TYR A 149 -5.17 -10.11 18.70
N ALA A 150 -5.85 -10.34 19.83
CA ALA A 150 -6.30 -11.67 20.26
C ALA A 150 -5.12 -12.66 20.33
N ASP A 151 -5.15 -13.74 19.56
CA ASP A 151 -4.12 -14.81 19.61
C ASP A 151 -2.85 -14.47 18.81
N PHE A 152 -2.88 -13.44 17.97
CA PHE A 152 -1.72 -12.97 17.21
C PHE A 152 -0.87 -12.03 18.06
N ALA A 153 0.41 -12.36 18.25
CA ALA A 153 1.40 -11.43 18.79
C ALA A 153 2.17 -10.80 17.63
N VAL A 154 2.24 -9.46 17.61
CA VAL A 154 2.92 -8.68 16.58
C VAL A 154 4.06 -7.93 17.24
N THR A 155 5.29 -8.25 16.87
CA THR A 155 6.52 -7.67 17.40
C THR A 155 7.14 -6.74 16.36
N LEU A 156 7.42 -5.49 16.72
CA LEU A 156 8.13 -4.51 15.89
C LEU A 156 9.64 -4.76 15.98
N LEU A 157 10.26 -5.20 14.88
CA LEU A 157 11.72 -5.39 14.79
C LEU A 157 12.45 -4.08 14.47
N SER A 158 11.90 -3.30 13.53
CA SER A 158 12.50 -2.04 13.09
C SER A 158 11.46 -1.10 12.52
N GLU A 159 11.68 0.20 12.72
CA GLU A 159 10.95 1.29 12.07
C GLU A 159 11.97 2.26 11.45
N ILE A 160 11.80 2.55 10.16
CA ILE A 160 12.68 3.44 9.40
C ILE A 160 11.83 4.50 8.72
N GLN A 161 11.93 5.74 9.21
CA GLN A 161 11.37 6.92 8.55
C GLN A 161 12.25 7.29 7.35
N GLN A 162 11.63 7.40 6.17
CA GLN A 162 12.23 8.00 4.97
C GLN A 162 11.36 9.18 4.51
N SER A 163 11.80 9.95 3.51
CA SER A 163 11.16 11.23 3.13
C SER A 163 9.68 11.09 2.77
N ASN A 164 9.30 9.99 2.10
CA ASN A 164 7.94 9.78 1.58
C ASN A 164 7.12 8.71 2.33
N TRP A 165 7.76 7.88 3.18
CA TRP A 165 7.10 6.77 3.87
C TRP A 165 7.83 6.34 5.15
N ILE A 166 7.14 5.55 5.96
CA ILE A 166 7.76 4.74 7.03
C ILE A 166 7.80 3.28 6.56
N VAL A 167 8.93 2.61 6.75
CA VAL A 167 9.05 1.15 6.60
C VAL A 167 9.11 0.53 8.00
N ARG A 168 8.26 -0.46 8.26
CA ARG A 168 8.33 -1.32 9.45
C ARG A 168 8.64 -2.75 9.03
N SER A 169 9.42 -3.46 9.84
CA SER A 169 9.46 -4.94 9.82
C SER A 169 8.84 -5.46 11.11
N PHE A 170 7.91 -6.40 10.95
CA PHE A 170 7.23 -7.09 12.03
C PHE A 170 7.56 -8.58 12.01
N ILE A 171 7.68 -9.19 13.19
CA ILE A 171 7.40 -10.61 13.35
C ILE A 171 5.95 -10.75 13.80
N ILE A 172 5.20 -11.62 13.13
CA ILE A 172 3.92 -12.11 13.61
C ILE A 172 4.07 -13.56 14.06
N SER A 173 3.49 -13.88 15.22
CA SER A 173 3.37 -15.24 15.73
C SER A 173 1.93 -15.54 16.12
N TYR A 174 1.55 -16.80 15.95
CA TYR A 174 0.22 -17.31 16.27
C TYR A 174 0.37 -18.64 17.01
N GLN A 175 0.01 -18.64 18.30
CA GLN A 175 0.16 -19.80 19.18
C GLN A 175 1.58 -20.43 19.04
N ASP A 176 1.66 -21.74 18.84
CA ASP A 176 2.89 -22.48 18.59
C ASP A 176 3.13 -22.80 17.10
N GLU A 177 2.39 -22.17 16.16
CA GLU A 177 2.54 -22.37 14.71
C GLU A 177 3.78 -21.67 14.09
N GLY A 178 4.65 -21.13 14.94
CA GLY A 178 5.89 -20.45 14.56
C GLY A 178 5.72 -18.95 14.25
N GLU A 179 6.71 -18.41 13.55
CA GLU A 179 6.87 -16.97 13.31
C GLU A 179 6.97 -16.64 11.82
N ARG A 180 6.53 -15.44 11.42
CA ARG A 180 6.62 -14.95 10.03
C ARG A 180 6.99 -13.47 10.00
N GLU A 181 7.94 -13.09 9.14
CA GLU A 181 8.23 -11.68 8.88
C GLU A 181 7.18 -11.04 7.96
N VAL A 182 6.72 -9.84 8.30
CA VAL A 182 5.86 -8.99 7.47
C VAL A 182 6.48 -7.60 7.33
N ARG A 183 6.69 -7.16 6.09
CA ARG A 183 7.15 -5.80 5.77
C ARG A 183 5.96 -4.86 5.58
N HIS A 184 5.97 -3.71 6.22
CA HIS A 184 4.88 -2.74 6.15
C HIS A 184 5.39 -1.37 5.70
N PHE A 185 4.86 -0.88 4.58
CA PHE A 185 5.19 0.41 3.98
C PHE A 185 4.03 1.39 4.15
N GLN A 186 4.23 2.45 4.94
CA GLN A 186 3.24 3.50 5.14
C GLN A 186 3.60 4.73 4.31
N TYR A 187 2.92 4.93 3.17
CA TYR A 187 3.13 6.10 2.31
C TYR A 187 2.48 7.35 2.92
N LEU A 188 3.31 8.34 3.27
CA LEU A 188 2.93 9.56 3.99
C LEU A 188 2.74 10.78 3.09
N ALA A 189 3.27 10.73 1.86
CA ALA A 189 3.28 11.83 0.90
C ALA A 189 1.97 11.97 0.10
N TRP A 190 0.97 11.13 0.34
CA TRP A 190 -0.39 11.31 -0.21
C TRP A 190 -1.18 12.32 0.62
N PRO A 191 -1.68 13.42 0.03
CA PRO A 191 -2.41 14.43 0.77
C PRO A 191 -3.85 14.02 1.16
N ASP A 192 -4.36 14.63 2.22
CA ASP A 192 -5.73 14.46 2.75
C ASP A 192 -6.84 14.86 1.75
N LYS A 193 -6.50 15.67 0.74
CA LYS A 193 -7.35 16.04 -0.40
C LYS A 193 -6.52 15.96 -1.69
N GLY A 194 -7.10 15.42 -2.75
CA GLY A 194 -6.44 15.26 -4.05
C GLY A 194 -5.40 14.13 -4.06
N THR A 195 -4.35 14.33 -4.84
CA THR A 195 -3.31 13.35 -5.19
C THR A 195 -1.91 13.90 -4.91
N PRO A 196 -0.88 13.05 -4.81
CA PRO A 196 0.50 13.49 -4.66
C PRO A 196 0.89 14.52 -5.75
N ILE A 197 1.56 15.59 -5.36
CA ILE A 197 2.14 16.55 -6.31
C ILE A 197 3.30 15.92 -7.10
N ASN A 198 3.63 16.47 -8.26
CA ASN A 198 4.64 15.92 -9.18
C ASN A 198 5.97 15.54 -8.52
N SER A 199 6.45 16.34 -7.54
CA SER A 199 7.68 16.06 -6.78
C SER A 199 7.64 14.77 -5.93
N HIS A 200 6.46 14.19 -5.69
CA HIS A 200 6.26 12.95 -4.93
C HIS A 200 5.96 11.74 -5.82
N VAL A 201 5.76 11.93 -7.14
CA VAL A 201 5.50 10.84 -8.09
C VAL A 201 6.66 9.87 -8.16
N SER A 202 7.90 10.36 -8.18
CA SER A 202 9.11 9.53 -8.14
C SER A 202 9.15 8.58 -6.94
N GLY A 203 8.76 9.06 -5.75
CA GLY A 203 8.63 8.22 -4.56
C GLY A 203 7.54 7.15 -4.71
N LEU A 204 6.38 7.50 -5.27
CA LEU A 204 5.33 6.51 -5.53
C LEU A 204 5.80 5.42 -6.52
N VAL A 205 6.52 5.80 -7.57
CA VAL A 205 7.13 4.87 -8.55
C VAL A 205 8.19 3.99 -7.90
N GLU A 206 9.02 4.53 -7.00
CA GLU A 206 9.99 3.73 -6.25
C GLU A 206 9.28 2.69 -5.36
N LEU A 207 8.19 3.08 -4.68
CA LEU A 207 7.38 2.15 -3.87
C LEU A 207 6.75 1.04 -4.72
N LEU A 208 6.24 1.36 -5.91
CA LEU A 208 5.74 0.36 -6.87
C LEU A 208 6.84 -0.64 -7.25
N LYS A 209 8.02 -0.15 -7.67
CA LYS A 209 9.18 -0.99 -8.02
C LYS A 209 9.62 -1.91 -6.86
N LYS A 210 9.70 -1.40 -5.62
CA LYS A 210 10.00 -2.23 -4.42
C LYS A 210 8.92 -3.29 -4.17
N THR A 211 7.65 -2.92 -4.38
CA THR A 211 6.49 -3.82 -4.19
C THR A 211 6.52 -4.98 -5.19
N ARG A 212 6.79 -4.69 -6.47
CA ARG A 212 6.94 -5.70 -7.55
C ARG A 212 8.08 -6.68 -7.27
N LEU A 213 9.25 -6.17 -6.88
CA LEU A 213 10.41 -7.01 -6.55
C LEU A 213 10.10 -7.98 -5.40
N ALA A 214 9.45 -7.51 -4.34
CA ALA A 214 9.06 -8.37 -3.22
C ALA A 214 7.98 -9.40 -3.59
N ALA A 215 7.05 -9.06 -4.47
CA ALA A 215 6.05 -10.01 -5.00
C ALA A 215 6.70 -11.15 -5.79
N GLN A 216 7.67 -10.81 -6.65
CA GLN A 216 8.44 -11.78 -7.45
C GLN A 216 9.25 -12.72 -6.56
N LEU A 217 9.97 -12.18 -5.56
CA LEU A 217 10.83 -12.97 -4.66
C LEU A 217 10.04 -13.90 -3.73
N THR A 218 8.93 -13.42 -3.16
CA THR A 218 8.20 -14.17 -2.13
C THR A 218 7.07 -15.03 -2.68
N ASN A 219 6.58 -14.73 -3.89
CA ASN A 219 5.40 -15.36 -4.47
C ASN A 219 4.23 -15.43 -3.46
N ARG A 220 3.92 -14.31 -2.79
CA ARG A 220 2.87 -14.15 -1.78
C ARG A 220 1.95 -12.96 -2.13
N PRO A 221 0.70 -12.92 -1.63
CA PRO A 221 -0.20 -11.79 -1.88
C PRO A 221 0.32 -10.50 -1.25
N ILE A 222 0.16 -9.38 -1.96
CA ILE A 222 0.40 -8.03 -1.41
C ILE A 222 -0.92 -7.49 -0.86
N LEU A 223 -0.95 -7.10 0.40
CA LEU A 223 -2.09 -6.42 1.00
C LEU A 223 -1.94 -4.91 0.76
N VAL A 224 -2.93 -4.28 0.13
CA VAL A 224 -2.95 -2.83 -0.13
C VAL A 224 -4.20 -2.23 0.53
N HIS A 225 -4.01 -1.20 1.37
CA HIS A 225 -5.12 -0.54 2.05
C HIS A 225 -4.94 0.98 2.16
N CYS A 226 -6.05 1.66 2.39
CA CYS A 226 -6.06 3.07 2.79
C CYS A 226 -7.06 3.23 3.94
N SER A 227 -8.07 4.11 3.79
CA SER A 227 -9.20 4.18 4.72
C SER A 227 -10.34 3.23 4.30
N ALA A 228 -10.94 3.44 3.13
CA ALA A 228 -12.02 2.59 2.60
C ALA A 228 -11.50 1.38 1.78
N GLY A 229 -10.23 1.39 1.39
CA GLY A 229 -9.64 0.33 0.55
C GLY A 229 -10.05 0.38 -0.92
N VAL A 230 -10.40 1.56 -1.46
CA VAL A 230 -10.91 1.70 -2.84
C VAL A 230 -10.27 2.85 -3.63
N GLY A 231 -10.19 4.07 -3.07
CA GLY A 231 -9.59 5.22 -3.75
C GLY A 231 -8.09 5.08 -4.00
N ARG A 232 -7.27 5.54 -3.04
CA ARG A 232 -5.80 5.42 -3.11
C ARG A 232 -5.32 3.98 -3.38
N THR A 233 -5.99 2.98 -2.79
CA THR A 233 -5.75 1.55 -3.03
C THR A 233 -5.93 1.15 -4.49
N GLY A 234 -7.05 1.54 -5.12
CA GLY A 234 -7.30 1.29 -6.53
C GLY A 234 -6.33 2.04 -7.43
N THR A 235 -5.98 3.29 -7.09
CA THR A 235 -4.97 4.06 -7.82
C THR A 235 -3.59 3.40 -7.77
N PHE A 236 -3.15 2.91 -6.61
CA PHE A 236 -1.87 2.20 -6.47
C PHE A 236 -1.85 0.91 -7.28
N ILE A 237 -2.91 0.09 -7.19
CA ILE A 237 -3.01 -1.15 -7.95
C ILE A 237 -3.07 -0.88 -9.47
N ALA A 238 -3.81 0.16 -9.90
CA ALA A 238 -3.83 0.58 -11.29
C ALA A 238 -2.43 0.98 -11.78
N LEU A 239 -1.70 1.77 -11.01
CA LEU A 239 -0.33 2.19 -11.36
C LEU A 239 0.64 1.01 -11.40
N ASP A 240 0.54 0.04 -10.49
CA ASP A 240 1.37 -1.17 -10.53
C ASP A 240 1.11 -2.00 -11.79
N GLN A 241 -0.16 -2.13 -12.17
CA GLN A 241 -0.57 -2.80 -13.39
C GLN A 241 -0.14 -2.06 -14.67
N VAL A 242 -0.10 -0.72 -14.66
CA VAL A 242 0.40 0.06 -15.80
C VAL A 242 1.92 0.01 -15.89
N LEU A 243 2.63 0.11 -14.76
CA LEU A 243 4.08 -0.09 -14.70
C LEU A 243 4.45 -1.48 -15.26
N SER A 244 3.65 -2.50 -14.95
CA SER A 244 3.83 -3.84 -15.51
C SER A 244 3.69 -3.91 -17.03
N ASP A 245 2.73 -3.20 -17.61
CA ASP A 245 2.56 -3.17 -19.07
C ASP A 245 3.75 -2.48 -19.74
N LEU A 246 4.15 -1.32 -19.21
CA LEU A 246 5.30 -0.54 -19.67
C LEU A 246 6.61 -1.34 -19.60
N GLU A 247 6.88 -2.01 -18.47
CA GLU A 247 8.06 -2.87 -18.29
C GLU A 247 8.04 -4.09 -19.21
N SER A 248 6.85 -4.63 -19.53
CA SER A 248 6.70 -5.77 -20.45
C SER A 248 6.79 -5.40 -21.93
N GLY A 249 6.86 -4.12 -22.27
CA GLY A 249 6.85 -3.64 -23.66
C GLY A 249 5.47 -3.65 -24.32
N SER A 250 4.38 -3.45 -23.56
CA SER A 250 3.05 -3.27 -24.15
C SER A 250 3.00 -1.99 -24.98
N ASP A 251 2.65 -2.13 -26.26
CA ASP A 251 2.48 -0.99 -27.17
C ASP A 251 1.31 -0.07 -26.79
N ASN A 252 0.33 -0.57 -26.02
CA ASN A 252 -0.91 0.14 -25.74
C ASN A 252 -1.30 0.11 -24.25
N ILE A 253 -2.03 1.14 -23.82
CA ILE A 253 -2.62 1.29 -22.48
C ILE A 253 -4.09 1.66 -22.63
N ASP A 254 -4.97 1.08 -21.82
CA ASP A 254 -6.38 1.47 -21.74
C ASP A 254 -6.77 1.77 -20.28
N PHE A 255 -6.73 3.06 -19.92
CA PHE A 255 -7.01 3.51 -18.56
C PHE A 255 -8.45 3.27 -18.12
N MET A 256 -9.42 3.40 -19.03
CA MET A 256 -10.83 3.19 -18.72
C MET A 256 -11.11 1.71 -18.52
N ALA A 257 -10.63 0.84 -19.41
CA ALA A 257 -10.78 -0.61 -19.25
C ALA A 257 -10.08 -1.12 -17.98
N LEU A 258 -8.89 -0.62 -17.66
CA LEU A 258 -8.17 -0.92 -16.43
C LEU A 258 -8.99 -0.60 -15.18
N VAL A 259 -9.52 0.62 -15.07
CA VAL A 259 -10.31 1.02 -13.88
C VAL A 259 -11.66 0.31 -13.85
N ALA A 260 -12.28 0.05 -15.00
CA ALA A 260 -13.48 -0.77 -15.09
C ALA A 260 -13.23 -2.21 -14.59
N GLU A 261 -12.12 -2.85 -14.98
CA GLU A 261 -11.72 -4.16 -14.46
C GLU A 261 -11.52 -4.12 -12.94
N LEU A 262 -10.82 -3.11 -12.41
CA LEU A 262 -10.65 -2.97 -10.96
C LEU A 262 -11.98 -2.79 -10.23
N ARG A 263 -12.96 -2.09 -10.82
CA ARG A 263 -14.31 -1.94 -10.28
C ARG A 263 -15.13 -3.22 -10.31
N TRP A 264 -14.83 -4.17 -11.20
CA TRP A 264 -15.39 -5.53 -11.13
C TRP A 264 -14.81 -6.39 -9.98
N TYR A 265 -13.60 -6.09 -9.50
CA TYR A 265 -13.05 -6.75 -8.29
C TYR A 265 -13.48 -6.07 -6.99
N ARG A 266 -13.65 -4.73 -6.96
CA ARG A 266 -14.10 -4.04 -5.74
C ARG A 266 -14.78 -2.72 -6.08
N THR A 267 -15.92 -2.44 -5.43
CA THR A 267 -16.71 -1.24 -5.70
C THR A 267 -15.91 0.05 -5.50
N GLY A 268 -16.10 1.04 -6.39
CA GLY A 268 -15.51 2.38 -6.26
C GLY A 268 -13.98 2.44 -6.33
N MET A 269 -13.31 1.41 -6.87
CA MET A 269 -11.86 1.45 -7.12
C MET A 269 -11.50 2.63 -8.04
N VAL A 270 -10.48 3.40 -7.64
CA VAL A 270 -10.19 4.76 -8.15
C VAL A 270 -11.41 5.65 -7.94
N GLN A 271 -11.49 6.30 -6.78
CA GLN A 271 -12.75 6.81 -6.23
C GLN A 271 -13.10 8.24 -6.68
N THR A 272 -12.13 9.00 -7.21
CA THR A 272 -12.35 10.38 -7.65
C THR A 272 -11.71 10.64 -9.01
N GLU A 273 -12.21 11.66 -9.71
CA GLU A 273 -11.68 12.08 -11.02
C GLU A 273 -10.20 12.49 -10.93
N GLU A 274 -9.78 13.18 -9.86
CA GLU A 274 -8.39 13.56 -9.67
C GLU A 274 -7.48 12.34 -9.49
N GLN A 275 -8.00 11.24 -8.91
CA GLN A 275 -7.29 9.96 -8.85
C GLN A 275 -7.19 9.29 -10.22
N TYR A 276 -8.19 9.45 -11.09
CA TYR A 276 -8.17 8.94 -12.46
C TYR A 276 -7.18 9.73 -13.34
N ALA A 277 -7.22 11.06 -13.29
CA ALA A 277 -6.26 11.93 -13.96
C ALA A 277 -4.82 11.67 -13.48
N PHE A 278 -4.61 11.52 -12.16
CA PHE A 278 -3.29 11.23 -11.60
C PHE A 278 -2.68 9.91 -12.09
N ILE A 279 -3.50 8.88 -12.40
CA ILE A 279 -2.98 7.65 -13.04
C ILE A 279 -2.29 7.98 -14.36
N HIS A 280 -2.88 8.88 -15.16
CA HIS A 280 -2.33 9.30 -16.44
C HIS A 280 -1.04 10.10 -16.28
N THR A 281 -1.02 11.10 -15.38
CA THR A 281 0.17 11.91 -15.08
C THR A 281 1.34 11.04 -14.60
N CYS A 282 1.09 10.10 -13.68
CA CYS A 282 2.12 9.15 -13.23
C CYS A 282 2.57 8.20 -14.34
N THR A 283 1.68 7.78 -15.23
CA THR A 283 2.02 6.89 -16.34
C THR A 283 2.94 7.56 -17.35
N LEU A 284 2.68 8.83 -17.67
CA LEU A 284 3.56 9.65 -18.50
C LEU A 284 4.96 9.80 -17.87
N GLU A 285 5.03 10.02 -16.57
CA GLU A 285 6.29 10.10 -15.84
C GLU A 285 7.05 8.76 -15.79
N MET A 286 6.35 7.64 -15.51
CA MET A 286 6.94 6.30 -15.56
C MET A 286 7.51 5.96 -16.95
N TRP A 287 6.77 6.29 -18.01
CA TRP A 287 7.22 6.07 -19.38
C TRP A 287 8.46 6.93 -19.72
N ARG A 288 8.45 8.22 -19.38
CA ARG A 288 9.61 9.12 -19.59
C ARG A 288 10.87 8.60 -18.88
N GLN A 289 10.74 8.10 -17.65
CA GLN A 289 11.86 7.50 -16.91
C GLN A 289 12.41 6.24 -17.61
N LEU A 290 11.53 5.35 -18.09
CA LEU A 290 11.94 4.15 -18.82
C LEU A 290 12.67 4.49 -20.13
N GLN A 291 12.22 5.51 -20.86
CA GLN A 291 12.91 6.00 -22.06
C GLN A 291 14.30 6.57 -21.74
N GLN A 292 14.46 7.30 -20.62
CA GLN A 292 15.77 7.80 -20.18
C GLN A 292 16.73 6.65 -19.86
N THR A 293 16.30 5.67 -19.06
CA THR A 293 17.14 4.50 -18.72
C THR A 293 17.58 3.70 -19.95
N GLN A 294 16.72 3.54 -20.95
CA GLN A 294 17.07 2.87 -22.22
C GLN A 294 18.12 3.66 -23.01
N ASN A 295 17.97 4.98 -23.11
CA ASN A 295 18.90 5.85 -23.82
C ASN A 295 20.27 5.92 -23.14
N ASP A 296 20.33 5.94 -21.81
CA ASP A 296 21.59 6.03 -21.07
C ASP A 296 22.36 4.69 -21.11
N GLY A 297 21.66 3.55 -20.97
CA GLY A 297 22.28 2.23 -21.19
C GLY A 297 22.80 2.00 -22.61
N GLN A 298 22.17 2.60 -23.63
CA GLN A 298 22.70 2.60 -25.00
C GLN A 298 23.97 3.46 -25.14
N LYS A 299 24.06 4.60 -24.45
CA LYS A 299 25.29 5.43 -24.44
C LYS A 299 26.44 4.72 -23.74
N GLU A 300 26.20 4.10 -22.58
CA GLU A 300 27.23 3.35 -21.84
C GLU A 300 27.77 2.18 -22.66
N ASN A 301 26.89 1.38 -23.29
CA ASN A 301 27.32 0.32 -24.21
C ASN A 301 28.07 0.87 -25.43
N SER A 302 27.66 2.01 -26.00
CA SER A 302 28.37 2.63 -27.11
C SER A 302 29.77 3.12 -26.72
N LEU A 303 29.92 3.68 -25.51
CA LEU A 303 31.22 4.13 -24.98
C LEU A 303 32.14 2.93 -24.72
N CYS A 304 31.64 1.89 -24.06
CA CYS A 304 32.40 0.66 -23.79
C CYS A 304 32.86 -0.04 -25.10
N SER A 305 32.00 -0.08 -26.13
CA SER A 305 32.34 -0.64 -27.44
C SER A 305 33.43 0.14 -28.22
N SER A 306 33.77 1.35 -27.79
CA SER A 306 34.78 2.19 -28.46
C SER A 306 36.20 2.07 -27.90
N ASP A 307 36.38 1.36 -26.77
CA ASP A 307 37.71 1.16 -26.14
C ASP A 307 38.37 -0.20 -26.47
N GLU A 308 37.69 -1.13 -27.16
CA GLU A 308 38.27 -2.44 -27.56
C GLU A 308 39.29 -2.36 -28.72
N THR A 309 39.65 -1.15 -29.20
CA THR A 309 40.70 -0.97 -30.22
C THR A 309 41.89 -0.14 -29.73
N ARG A 310 42.52 -0.55 -28.63
CA ARG A 310 43.88 -0.12 -28.26
C ARG A 310 44.78 -1.28 -27.85
N GLU A 311 46.03 -1.15 -28.28
CA GLU A 311 47.05 -2.20 -28.43
C GLU A 311 47.36 -3.02 -27.18
N ALA A 312 47.62 -4.31 -27.38
CA ALA A 312 48.26 -5.16 -26.37
C ALA A 312 49.70 -4.71 -26.13
N VAL A 313 50.05 -4.39 -24.88
CA VAL A 313 51.41 -4.13 -24.43
C VAL A 313 51.69 -5.01 -23.21
N GLU A 314 52.86 -5.64 -23.17
CA GLU A 314 53.29 -6.57 -22.12
C GLU A 314 53.46 -5.87 -20.75
N PRO A 315 53.30 -6.60 -19.62
CA PRO A 315 53.33 -6.01 -18.29
C PRO A 315 54.76 -5.72 -17.81
N SER A 316 54.96 -4.55 -17.21
CA SER A 316 56.16 -4.22 -16.43
C SER A 316 55.79 -3.77 -15.03
N ASN A 317 56.55 -4.24 -14.03
CA ASN A 317 56.29 -4.01 -12.60
C ASN A 317 56.32 -2.51 -12.23
N GLY A 318 55.37 -2.08 -11.40
CA GLY A 318 55.35 -0.76 -10.76
C GLY A 318 54.41 -0.76 -9.55
N THR A 319 54.82 -0.12 -8.45
CA THR A 319 54.17 -0.17 -7.13
C THR A 319 53.30 1.07 -6.82
N GLU A 320 52.54 0.95 -5.71
CA GLU A 320 51.93 2.00 -4.86
C GLU A 320 50.53 2.57 -5.22
N ASP A 321 49.58 2.18 -4.35
CA ASP A 321 48.61 2.99 -3.59
C ASP A 321 47.74 4.07 -4.26
N ALA A 322 46.42 3.81 -4.31
CA ALA A 322 45.40 4.77 -3.87
C ALA A 322 44.00 4.13 -3.64
N ASN A 323 43.44 4.36 -2.45
CA ASN A 323 42.02 4.37 -2.06
C ASN A 323 40.95 3.76 -2.98
N ASP A 324 40.39 2.62 -2.56
CA ASP A 324 39.06 2.17 -2.98
C ASP A 324 37.96 2.81 -2.10
N LEU A 325 36.92 3.35 -2.74
CA LEU A 325 35.68 3.82 -2.11
C LEU A 325 34.51 2.98 -2.65
N SER A 326 34.55 1.67 -2.36
CA SER A 326 33.52 0.72 -2.75
C SER A 326 32.18 1.03 -2.06
N VAL A 327 31.14 1.22 -2.87
CA VAL A 327 29.74 1.38 -2.41
C VAL A 327 29.27 0.05 -1.79
N PRO A 328 28.67 0.04 -0.59
CA PRO A 328 28.27 -1.20 0.06
C PRO A 328 27.09 -1.86 -0.66
N THR A 329 27.37 -2.99 -1.31
CA THR A 329 26.34 -3.89 -1.83
C THR A 329 25.64 -4.58 -0.65
N ILE A 330 24.33 -4.35 -0.50
CA ILE A 330 23.54 -5.00 0.55
C ILE A 330 23.27 -6.45 0.14
N VAL A 331 24.08 -7.38 0.65
CA VAL A 331 23.85 -8.82 0.55
C VAL A 331 22.81 -9.22 1.59
N ILE A 332 21.65 -9.72 1.14
CA ILE A 332 20.64 -10.32 2.01
C ILE A 332 21.02 -11.79 2.21
N HIS A 333 21.49 -12.15 3.41
CA HIS A 333 21.70 -13.54 3.77
C HIS A 333 20.38 -14.23 4.14
N PRO A 334 20.14 -15.48 3.72
CA PRO A 334 19.05 -16.30 4.25
C PRO A 334 19.33 -16.65 5.72
N ALA A 335 18.27 -16.81 6.52
CA ALA A 335 18.37 -17.03 7.96
C ALA A 335 19.13 -18.32 8.31
N SER A 336 19.95 -18.26 9.36
CA SER A 336 20.57 -19.40 10.03
C SER A 336 20.24 -19.38 11.52
N GLU A 337 20.14 -20.57 12.12
CA GLU A 337 19.68 -20.80 13.49
C GLU A 337 20.76 -20.54 14.57
N GLU A 338 20.31 -20.60 15.83
CA GLU A 338 21.08 -20.71 17.10
C GLU A 338 21.80 -19.46 17.66
N THR A 339 22.04 -19.28 18.99
CA THR A 339 21.35 -19.68 20.25
C THR A 339 21.99 -18.89 21.44
N GLN A 340 21.18 -18.32 22.35
CA GLN A 340 21.42 -17.91 23.77
C GLN A 340 22.72 -17.23 24.29
N LEU A 341 22.55 -16.17 25.11
CA LEU A 341 23.10 -15.93 26.48
C LEU A 341 22.70 -14.48 26.91
N LEU A 342 21.89 -14.23 27.97
CA LEU A 342 22.28 -13.97 29.39
C LEU A 342 23.31 -12.80 29.58
N ALA A 343 23.17 -11.82 30.49
CA ALA A 343 22.15 -11.54 31.53
C ALA A 343 22.27 -10.12 32.18
N THR A 344 21.23 -9.72 32.95
CA THR A 344 21.22 -8.94 34.22
C THR A 344 21.52 -7.42 34.35
N ASN A 345 20.72 -6.81 35.26
CA ASN A 345 20.91 -5.61 36.12
C ASN A 345 20.91 -4.20 35.46
N GLU A 346 20.43 -3.11 36.11
CA GLU A 346 19.95 -2.90 37.50
C GLU A 346 18.93 -1.72 37.60
N GLN A 347 18.33 -1.51 38.79
CA GLN A 347 17.33 -0.46 39.08
C GLN A 347 17.96 0.86 39.58
N THR A 348 17.27 2.00 39.39
CA THR A 348 17.15 3.07 40.42
C THR A 348 15.85 3.88 40.29
N HIS A 349 15.18 4.16 41.43
CA HIS A 349 14.20 5.26 41.59
C HIS A 349 14.93 6.63 41.61
N VAL A 350 14.37 7.78 41.23
CA VAL A 350 13.49 8.73 41.99
C VAL A 350 13.24 9.93 41.04
N GLY A 351 12.15 10.73 41.06
CA GLY A 351 10.91 10.73 41.85
C GLY A 351 10.24 12.13 41.88
N ASP A 352 9.01 12.18 42.39
CA ASP A 352 8.16 13.34 42.79
C ASP A 352 7.84 14.53 41.84
N ASN A 353 6.54 14.82 41.80
CA ASN A 353 5.85 15.97 41.19
C ASN A 353 5.74 17.13 42.23
N PRO A 354 5.47 18.39 41.84
CA PRO A 354 4.10 18.86 42.04
C PRO A 354 3.53 19.86 41.00
N VAL A 355 2.21 20.04 41.11
CA VAL A 355 1.29 20.81 40.27
C VAL A 355 1.21 22.30 40.65
N LEU A 356 1.09 23.17 39.64
CA LEU A 356 0.27 24.40 39.63
C LEU A 356 -0.39 24.45 38.24
N LEU A 357 -1.72 24.35 38.10
CA LEU A 357 -2.75 25.38 38.35
C LEU A 357 -2.58 26.63 37.47
N ASP A 358 -3.44 26.73 36.46
CA ASP A 358 -4.08 27.98 36.02
C ASP A 358 -5.50 27.63 35.52
N ASP A 359 -6.46 28.47 35.87
CA ASP A 359 -7.89 28.32 35.59
C ASP A 359 -8.28 28.93 34.22
N ASP A 360 -9.30 28.38 33.56
CA ASP A 360 -10.30 29.24 32.90
C ASP A 360 -11.67 28.55 32.79
N GLU A 361 -12.74 29.33 32.97
CA GLU A 361 -14.13 28.87 32.96
C GLU A 361 -14.77 29.01 31.57
N GLY A 362 -15.75 28.16 31.21
CA GLY A 362 -16.44 28.30 29.92
C GLY A 362 -17.51 27.25 29.60
N GLU A 363 -18.72 27.45 30.13
CA GLU A 363 -20.00 26.94 29.62
C GLU A 363 -20.28 25.41 29.56
N LYS A 364 -21.12 24.97 30.51
CA LYS A 364 -22.07 23.85 30.32
C LYS A 364 -23.31 24.39 29.60
N GLU A 365 -24.02 23.64 28.78
CA GLU A 365 -25.19 22.79 29.12
C GLU A 365 -25.79 22.28 27.77
N LEU A 366 -26.65 21.26 27.62
CA LEU A 366 -27.28 20.26 28.49
C LEU A 366 -27.80 19.11 27.60
N SER A 367 -27.80 17.87 28.09
CA SER A 367 -29.00 17.00 28.19
C SER A 367 -28.63 15.54 28.45
N LYS A 368 -28.91 15.06 29.66
CA LYS A 368 -29.03 13.63 29.96
C LYS A 368 -30.52 13.27 29.94
N CYS A 369 -30.89 12.21 29.24
CA CYS A 369 -32.21 11.59 29.43
C CYS A 369 -32.24 10.85 30.78
N ASN A 370 -33.38 10.94 31.47
CA ASN A 370 -33.59 10.35 32.80
C ASN A 370 -34.65 9.24 32.74
N ASN A 371 -34.57 8.28 33.66
CA ASN A 371 -35.45 7.12 33.73
C ASN A 371 -36.90 7.44 34.16
N SER A 372 -37.87 6.71 33.60
CA SER A 372 -39.01 6.08 34.30
C SER A 372 -39.70 5.10 33.33
N SER A 373 -39.72 3.77 33.53
CA SER A 373 -40.43 2.96 34.54
C SER A 373 -41.97 3.02 34.46
N GLN A 374 -42.57 1.94 33.95
CA GLN A 374 -43.84 1.41 34.47
C GLN A 374 -43.95 -0.10 34.20
N ALA A 375 -44.80 -0.78 34.98
CA ALA A 375 -44.78 -2.22 35.18
C ALA A 375 -45.92 -2.97 34.47
N GLN A 376 -45.69 -4.25 34.18
CA GLN A 376 -46.61 -5.35 34.48
C GLN A 376 -45.82 -6.65 34.67
#